data_AF-A0AAV7MZ90-F1
#
_entry.id   AF-A0AAV7MZ90-F1
#
_cell.length_a   1.000
_cell.length_b   1.000
_cell.length_c   1.000
_cell.angle_alpha   90.00
_cell.angle_beta   90.00
_cell.angle_gamma   90.00
#
_symmetry.space_group_name_H-M   'P 1'
#
loop_
_entity.id
_entity.type
_entity.pdbx_description
1 polymer ?
#
loop_
_entity_poly.entity_id
_entity_poly.type
_entity_poly.pdbx_seq_one_letter_code
_entity_poly.pdbx_strand_id
1 'polypeptide(L)'
;MDPCPHHIFNRAADIIAPKLHLTINRSLADASFPDDWKHTEINPLLKKLLADPTDLINFKPISLLPFPVKVIEKAINRQLATFIEDHNILDTSQSGFRKKHSTETALQAAPCWKRM
;
A
#
# COMPACT_ATOMS: atom_id res chain seq x y z
N MET A 1 4.95 -12.74 4.19
CA MET A 1 6.17 -12.24 4.85
C MET A 1 7.02 -11.60 3.77
N ASP A 2 7.74 -10.51 4.05
CA ASP A 2 8.71 -9.97 3.08
C ASP A 2 9.80 -11.03 2.85
N PRO A 3 10.21 -11.36 1.61
CA PRO A 3 11.30 -12.32 1.37
C PRO A 3 12.62 -11.89 2.06
N CYS A 4 12.82 -10.60 2.33
CA CYS A 4 13.93 -10.11 3.13
C CYS A 4 13.44 -9.47 4.45
N PRO A 5 13.81 -10.01 5.62
CA PRO A 5 13.43 -9.47 6.92
C PRO A 5 13.87 -8.01 7.15
N HIS A 6 12.98 -7.19 7.72
CA HIS A 6 13.23 -5.77 8.01
C HIS A 6 14.51 -5.52 8.86
N HIS A 7 14.88 -6.44 9.74
CA HIS A 7 16.05 -6.28 10.61
C HIS A 7 17.38 -6.32 9.82
N ILE A 8 17.41 -6.99 8.66
CA ILE A 8 18.59 -7.04 7.79
C ILE A 8 18.80 -5.67 7.15
N PHE A 9 17.73 -5.04 6.65
CA PHE A 9 17.80 -3.69 6.12
C PHE A 9 18.20 -2.67 7.17
N ASN A 10 17.67 -2.78 8.39
CA ASN A 10 18.02 -1.85 9.47
C ASN A 10 19.52 -1.90 9.81
N ARG A 11 20.16 -3.07 9.73
CA ARG A 11 21.61 -3.20 9.99
C ARG A 11 22.48 -2.58 8.89
N ALA A 12 21.98 -2.52 7.66
CA ALA A 12 22.68 -1.95 6.52
C ALA A 12 22.10 -0.58 6.09
N ALA A 13 21.29 0.04 6.95
CA ALA A 13 20.52 1.24 6.61
C ALA A 13 21.43 2.40 6.21
N ASP A 14 22.54 2.60 6.92
CA ASP A 14 23.50 3.68 6.63
C ASP A 14 24.10 3.59 5.23
N ILE A 15 24.18 2.38 4.67
CA ILE A 15 24.74 2.12 3.34
C ILE A 15 23.64 2.17 2.26
N ILE A 16 22.48 1.58 2.56
CA ILE A 16 21.40 1.38 1.59
C ILE A 16 20.55 2.64 1.45
N ALA A 17 20.25 3.34 2.55
CA ALA A 17 19.32 4.46 2.56
C ALA A 17 19.74 5.63 1.64
N PRO A 18 21.02 6.07 1.60
CA PRO A 18 21.44 7.13 0.70
C PRO A 18 21.27 6.75 -0.78
N LYS A 19 21.62 5.51 -1.14
CA LYS A 19 21.47 4.99 -2.50
C LYS A 19 19.98 4.89 -2.88
N LEU A 20 19.16 4.37 -1.98
CA LEU A 20 17.73 4.24 -2.18
C LEU A 20 17.07 5.59 -2.36
N HIS A 21 17.43 6.58 -1.54
CA HIS A 21 16.95 7.96 -1.65
C HIS A 21 17.26 8.56 -3.04
N LEU A 22 18.49 8.42 -3.51
CA LEU A 22 18.90 8.88 -4.83
C LEU A 22 18.09 8.21 -5.95
N THR A 23 17.96 6.88 -5.90
CA THR A 23 17.21 6.12 -6.91
C THR A 23 15.74 6.51 -6.94
N ILE A 24 15.11 6.70 -5.77
CA ILE A 24 13.70 7.11 -5.67
C ILE A 24 13.49 8.50 -6.27
N ASN A 25 14.33 9.48 -5.91
CA ASN A 25 14.19 10.83 -6.43
C ASN A 25 14.37 10.89 -7.95
N ARG A 26 15.34 10.14 -8.50
CA ARG A 26 15.53 10.00 -9.94
C ARG A 26 14.33 9.35 -10.61
N SER A 27 13.85 8.23 -10.06
CA SER A 27 12.66 7.53 -10.56
C SER A 27 11.45 8.46 -10.67
N LEU A 28 11.21 9.29 -9.65
CA LEU A 28 10.11 10.25 -9.64
C LEU A 28 10.34 11.42 -10.63
N ALA A 29 11.56 11.94 -10.72
CA ALA A 29 11.89 13.05 -11.62
C ALA A 29 11.83 12.63 -13.10
N ASP A 30 12.34 11.45 -13.42
CA ASP A 30 12.45 10.92 -14.78
C ASP A 30 11.17 10.18 -15.22
N ALA A 31 10.16 10.08 -14.33
CA ALA A 31 8.96 9.27 -14.53
C ALA A 31 9.27 7.82 -14.96
N SER A 32 10.38 7.27 -14.48
CA SER A 32 10.87 5.93 -14.83
C SER A 32 10.94 5.05 -13.59
N PHE A 33 10.59 3.78 -13.70
CA PHE A 33 10.58 2.85 -12.57
C PHE A 33 11.49 1.65 -12.87
N PRO A 34 12.42 1.28 -11.95
CA PRO A 34 13.35 0.18 -12.18
C PRO A 34 12.63 -1.15 -12.51
N ASP A 35 13.08 -1.88 -13.51
CA ASP A 35 12.44 -3.13 -13.94
C ASP A 35 12.50 -4.22 -12.86
N ASP A 36 13.61 -4.31 -12.13
CA ASP A 36 13.78 -5.24 -11.01
C ASP A 36 12.73 -5.02 -9.92
N TRP A 37 12.20 -3.80 -9.80
CA TRP A 37 11.23 -3.42 -8.78
C TRP A 37 9.78 -3.70 -9.24
N LYS A 38 9.55 -4.01 -10.52
CA LYS A 38 8.23 -4.34 -11.07
C LYS A 38 7.81 -5.77 -10.75
N HIS A 39 8.75 -6.59 -10.29
CA HIS A 39 8.52 -8.00 -9.96
C HIS A 39 8.13 -8.15 -8.49
N THR A 40 7.07 -8.92 -8.23
CA THR A 40 6.60 -9.24 -6.89
C THR A 40 6.27 -10.72 -6.79
N GLU A 41 6.52 -11.31 -5.62
CA GLU A 41 6.06 -12.66 -5.32
C GLU A 41 4.57 -12.64 -4.97
N ILE A 42 3.80 -13.60 -5.47
CA ILE A 42 2.37 -13.74 -5.16
C ILE A 42 2.19 -14.91 -4.22
N ASN A 43 1.71 -14.63 -3.00
CA ASN A 43 1.40 -15.65 -2.01
C ASN A 43 -0.13 -15.78 -1.85
N PRO A 44 -0.75 -16.89 -2.29
CA PRO A 44 -2.18 -17.11 -2.11
C PRO A 44 -2.50 -17.49 -0.66
N LEU A 45 -3.36 -16.71 0.01
CA LEU A 45 -3.86 -17.02 1.35
C LEU A 45 -5.35 -17.36 1.34
N LEU A 46 -5.74 -18.36 2.13
CA LEU A 46 -7.14 -18.77 2.24
C LEU A 46 -7.99 -17.66 2.90
N LYS A 47 -9.14 -17.33 2.31
CA LYS A 47 -10.08 -16.28 2.75
C LYS A 47 -10.66 -16.56 4.14
N LYS A 48 -10.91 -17.82 4.47
CA LYS A 48 -11.48 -18.31 5.73
C LYS A 48 -10.76 -19.60 6.12
N LEU A 49 -10.51 -19.81 7.41
CA LEU A 49 -9.77 -20.98 7.90
C LEU A 49 -10.40 -22.32 7.53
N LEU A 50 -11.74 -22.39 7.41
CA LEU A 50 -12.50 -23.60 7.10
C LEU A 50 -13.00 -23.66 5.65
N ALA A 51 -12.47 -22.81 4.76
CA ALA A 51 -12.85 -22.87 3.35
C ALA A 51 -12.19 -24.05 2.65
N ASP A 52 -12.82 -24.56 1.58
CA ASP A 52 -12.28 -25.65 0.77
C ASP A 52 -10.98 -25.19 0.07
N PRO A 53 -9.82 -25.83 0.34
CA PRO A 53 -8.55 -25.47 -0.27
C PRO A 53 -8.42 -25.95 -1.73
N THR A 54 -9.35 -26.76 -2.24
CA THR A 54 -9.35 -27.21 -3.64
C THR A 54 -10.02 -26.20 -4.58
N ASP A 55 -10.87 -25.32 -4.05
CA ASP A 55 -11.53 -24.27 -4.81
C ASP A 55 -10.70 -22.97 -4.78
N LEU A 56 -10.18 -22.59 -5.95
CA LEU A 56 -9.34 -21.41 -6.12
C LEU A 56 -10.05 -20.10 -5.74
N ILE A 57 -11.40 -20.05 -5.78
CA ILE A 57 -12.15 -18.87 -5.37
C ILE A 57 -11.95 -18.53 -3.88
N ASN A 58 -11.53 -19.52 -3.08
CA ASN A 58 -11.32 -19.36 -1.65
C ASN A 58 -9.99 -18.69 -1.31
N PHE A 59 -9.12 -18.39 -2.28
CA PHE A 59 -7.84 -17.73 -2.02
C PHE A 59 -7.92 -16.22 -2.29
N LYS A 60 -7.09 -15.46 -1.56
CA LYS A 60 -6.72 -14.08 -1.85
C LYS A 60 -5.26 -14.08 -2.29
N PRO A 61 -4.93 -13.64 -3.52
CA PRO A 61 -3.55 -13.42 -3.89
C PRO A 61 -3.02 -12.21 -3.10
N ILE A 62 -1.89 -12.38 -2.41
CA ILE A 62 -1.20 -11.29 -1.73
C ILE A 62 0.14 -11.06 -2.42
N SER A 63 0.34 -9.85 -2.93
CA SER A 63 1.62 -9.42 -3.50
C SER A 63 2.60 -9.06 -2.39
N LEU A 64 3.71 -9.79 -2.31
CA LEU A 64 4.82 -9.54 -1.41
C LEU A 64 5.85 -8.65 -2.11
N LEU A 65 5.63 -7.35 -1.99
CA LEU A 65 6.50 -6.34 -2.60
C LEU A 65 7.89 -6.36 -1.96
N PRO A 66 8.96 -6.18 -2.74
CA PRO A 66 10.30 -6.04 -2.21
C PRO A 66 10.45 -4.72 -1.43
N PHE A 67 11.35 -4.70 -0.46
CA PHE A 67 11.54 -3.55 0.44
C PHE A 67 11.71 -2.19 -0.27
N PRO A 68 12.53 -2.04 -1.34
CA PRO A 68 12.68 -0.75 -2.03
C PRO A 68 11.35 -0.20 -2.56
N VAL A 69 10.48 -1.08 -3.06
CA VAL A 69 9.15 -0.73 -3.59
C VAL A 69 8.26 -0.19 -2.47
N LYS A 70 8.26 -0.84 -1.31
CA LYS A 70 7.50 -0.35 -0.14
C LYS A 70 7.95 1.04 0.31
N VAL A 71 9.24 1.36 0.18
CA VAL A 71 9.78 2.68 0.55
C VAL A 71 9.29 3.75 -0.42
N ILE A 72 9.39 3.53 -1.73
CA ILE A 72 8.91 4.50 -2.73
C ILE A 72 7.38 4.66 -2.68
N GLU A 73 6.61 3.58 -2.54
CA GLU A 73 5.15 3.64 -2.36
C GLU A 73 4.78 4.49 -1.16
N LYS A 74 5.49 4.34 -0.04
CA LYS A 74 5.25 5.14 1.16
C LYS A 74 5.62 6.61 0.98
N ALA A 75 6.69 6.90 0.23
CA ALA A 75 7.06 8.27 -0.10
C ALA A 75 5.99 8.96 -0.97
N ILE A 76 5.57 8.29 -2.05
CA ILE A 76 4.52 8.76 -2.96
C ILE A 76 3.19 8.93 -2.21
N ASN A 77 2.77 7.92 -1.45
CA ASN A 77 1.52 7.96 -0.69
C ASN A 77 1.49 9.14 0.28
N ARG A 78 2.61 9.45 0.96
CA ARG A 78 2.69 10.61 1.85
C ARG A 78 2.49 11.92 1.09
N GLN A 79 3.19 12.11 -0.03
CA GLN A 79 3.10 13.32 -0.84
C GLN A 79 1.68 13.51 -1.40
N LEU A 80 1.11 12.46 -2.01
CA LEU A 80 -0.22 12.49 -2.58
C LEU A 80 -1.30 12.67 -1.52
N ALA A 81 -1.23 11.96 -0.40
CA ALA A 81 -2.22 12.10 0.66
C ALA A 81 -2.23 13.51 1.25
N THR A 82 -1.06 14.11 1.47
CA THR A 82 -0.98 15.51 1.92
C THR A 82 -1.59 16.45 0.88
N PHE A 83 -1.20 16.34 -0.39
CA PHE A 83 -1.75 17.17 -1.45
C PHE A 83 -3.28 17.07 -1.56
N ILE A 84 -3.80 15.85 -1.53
CA ILE A 84 -5.24 15.56 -1.64
C ILE A 84 -6.04 16.19 -0.49
N GLU A 85 -5.53 16.10 0.74
CA GLU A 85 -6.19 16.68 1.92
C GLU A 85 -6.10 18.21 1.92
N ASP A 86 -4.92 18.78 1.62
CA ASP A 86 -4.71 20.23 1.61
C ASP A 86 -5.61 20.95 0.58
N HIS A 87 -5.95 20.26 -0.51
CA HIS A 87 -6.82 20.79 -1.57
C HIS A 87 -8.29 20.32 -1.45
N ASN A 88 -8.66 19.59 -0.38
CA ASN A 88 -10.01 19.04 -0.19
C ASN A 88 -10.55 18.28 -1.43
N ILE A 89 -9.69 17.47 -2.06
CA ILE A 89 -10.04 16.77 -3.31
C ILE A 89 -11.03 15.62 -3.06
N LEU A 90 -10.97 14.96 -1.89
CA LEU A 90 -11.86 13.83 -1.57
C LEU A 90 -13.25 14.30 -1.13
N ASP A 91 -14.25 13.50 -1.49
CA ASP A 91 -15.61 13.67 -0.99
C ASP A 91 -15.66 13.57 0.54
N THR A 92 -16.56 14.34 1.16
CA THR A 92 -16.70 14.38 2.62
C THR A 92 -17.22 13.06 3.20
N SER A 93 -17.95 12.27 2.41
CA SER A 93 -18.41 10.93 2.78
C SER A 93 -17.35 9.84 2.58
N GLN A 94 -16.24 10.14 1.89
CA GLN A 94 -15.16 9.18 1.69
C GLN A 94 -14.36 8.94 2.97
N SER A 95 -14.59 7.79 3.60
CA SER A 95 -13.86 7.36 4.82
C SER A 95 -12.80 6.28 4.56
N GLY A 96 -12.90 5.54 3.45
CA GLY A 96 -11.95 4.47 3.12
C GLY A 96 -10.54 5.02 2.89
N PHE A 97 -9.55 4.37 3.52
CA PHE A 97 -8.11 4.69 3.37
C PHE A 97 -7.73 6.14 3.68
N ARG A 98 -8.55 6.84 4.48
CA ARG A 98 -8.36 8.24 4.84
C ARG A 98 -7.91 8.36 6.30
N LYS A 99 -6.92 9.23 6.57
CA LYS A 99 -6.44 9.44 7.95
C LYS A 99 -7.56 10.03 8.80
N LYS A 100 -7.65 9.59 10.07
CA LYS A 100 -8.68 10.00 11.04
C LYS A 100 -10.12 9.59 10.69
N HIS A 101 -10.29 8.72 9.69
CA HIS A 101 -11.56 8.05 9.40
C HIS A 101 -11.47 6.58 9.82
N SER A 102 -12.63 5.98 10.11
CA SER A 102 -12.77 4.56 10.46
C SER A 102 -13.97 3.96 9.71
N THR A 103 -14.24 2.68 9.95
CA THR A 103 -15.48 2.06 9.47
C THR A 103 -16.72 2.65 10.12
N GLU A 104 -16.59 3.27 11.30
CA GLU A 104 -17.70 3.94 12.00
C GLU A 104 -18.01 5.28 11.36
N THR A 105 -16.99 6.08 11.02
CA THR A 105 -17.22 7.34 10.29
C THR A 105 -17.85 7.07 8.93
N ALA A 106 -17.47 5.97 8.27
CA ALA A 106 -18.11 5.53 7.04
C ALA A 106 -19.61 5.20 7.24
N LEU A 107 -19.93 4.48 8.33
CA LEU A 107 -21.32 4.13 8.65
C LEU A 107 -22.16 5.36 9.01
N GLN A 108 -21.58 6.34 9.69
CA GLN A 108 -22.25 7.61 10.01
C GLN A 108 -22.43 8.50 8.78
N ALA A 109 -21.45 8.50 7.87
CA ALA A 109 -21.50 9.26 6.63
C ALA A 109 -22.44 8.65 5.59
N ALA A 110 -22.84 7.38 5.72
CA ALA A 110 -23.81 6.72 4.86
C ALA A 110 -25.19 7.40 5.04
N PRO A 111 -25.63 8.27 4.11
CA PRO A 111 -26.92 8.90 4.23
C PRO A 111 -27.99 7.82 4.00
N CYS A 112 -28.93 7.70 4.93
CA CYS A 112 -30.30 7.25 4.69
C CYS A 112 -30.55 6.22 3.55
N TRP A 113 -29.99 5.00 3.64
CA TRP A 113 -30.42 3.87 2.78
C TRP A 113 -31.89 3.43 3.02
N LYS A 114 -32.62 4.10 3.95
CA LYS A 114 -34.05 3.89 4.25
C LYS A 114 -35.03 4.67 3.35
N ARG A 115 -34.63 5.18 2.18
CA ARG A 115 -35.57 5.70 1.16
C ARG A 115 -35.17 5.23 -0.25
N MET A 116 -35.38 3.96 -0.53
CA MET A 116 -35.69 3.40 -1.85
C MET A 116 -36.64 2.22 -1.67
#